data_AF-A0A519C233-F1
#
_entry.id   AF-A0A519C233-F1
#
_cell.length_a   1.000
_cell.length_b   1.000
_cell.length_c   1.000
_cell.angle_alpha   90.00
_cell.angle_beta   90.00
_cell.angle_gamma   90.00
#
_symmetry.space_group_name_H-M   'P 1'
#
loop_
_entity.id
_entity.type
_entity.pdbx_description
1 polymer ?
#
loop_
_entity_poly.entity_id
_entity_poly.type
_entity_poly.pdbx_seq_one_letter_code
_entity_poly.pdbx_strand_id
1 'polypeptide(L)'
;MRTSWRELKDLGYTTDVKGNELISDEQILELFPQDIIPSLNSKDHLLATCDFVDELLVRFYGMAPFYKAGSLADLVGQLAIGLAPHTSGGVLCRIIGWTSSSAGYAHPLFHAAKRRNCDGDEDSILMLLDGLLNFSKQILPSGRGGRMDAPLVLTTRLNPAEIDKEALNVDCSYGYSRAFYEATLAQPHPNELLKLVETVNDRLGTIGDVRGYGWTHESGALDAGPENSSYKTLVSMEDKMHGQLAIGRLLRSVRVERVASQVIESHFLPDLRGNLVAFTRQKTRCVKCGHSYRRIPLAGSCIQEQKGGIVGGLTARREEETTRCGGNVVLTVSEGAVRKYIKVTNSIIENYGVDLYTKQRVQWLTDSADSLFGNDRVTVMTLNDFL
;
A
#
# COMPACT_ATOMS: atom_id res chain seq x y z
N MET A 1 22.79 -5.62 1.34
CA MET A 1 22.37 -7.01 1.02
C MET A 1 23.07 -7.95 1.98
N ARG A 2 22.37 -8.91 2.59
CA ARG A 2 22.93 -9.82 3.60
C ARG A 2 23.16 -11.23 3.03
N THR A 3 23.98 -11.32 2.00
CA THR A 3 24.37 -12.58 1.34
C THR A 3 25.87 -12.52 1.07
N SER A 4 26.58 -13.62 1.28
CA SER A 4 28.02 -13.67 1.04
C SER A 4 28.34 -13.79 -0.45
N TRP A 5 29.49 -13.25 -0.88
CA TRP A 5 29.96 -13.37 -2.26
C TRP A 5 30.11 -14.82 -2.72
N ARG A 6 30.39 -15.77 -1.80
CA ARG A 6 30.49 -17.20 -2.10
C ARG A 6 29.15 -17.79 -2.51
N GLU A 7 28.10 -17.49 -1.76
CA GLU A 7 26.73 -17.92 -2.08
C GLU A 7 26.27 -17.30 -3.42
N LEU A 8 26.62 -16.04 -3.67
CA LEU A 8 26.34 -15.42 -4.97
C LEU A 8 27.09 -16.11 -6.12
N LYS A 9 28.34 -16.51 -5.89
CA LYS A 9 29.11 -17.29 -6.87
C LYS A 9 28.43 -18.62 -7.20
N ASP A 10 27.91 -19.31 -6.20
CA ASP A 10 27.14 -20.56 -6.37
C ASP A 10 25.83 -20.34 -7.14
N LEU A 11 25.22 -19.15 -7.00
CA LEU A 11 24.01 -18.75 -7.75
C LEU A 11 24.27 -18.35 -9.21
N GLY A 12 25.54 -18.32 -9.64
CA GLY A 12 25.96 -18.03 -11.01
C GLY A 12 26.54 -16.63 -11.23
N TYR A 13 26.76 -15.84 -10.17
CA TYR A 13 27.45 -14.55 -10.27
C TYR A 13 28.96 -14.75 -10.32
N THR A 14 29.54 -14.75 -11.53
CA THR A 14 30.97 -15.03 -11.73
C THR A 14 31.85 -13.79 -11.83
N THR A 15 31.35 -12.73 -12.46
CA THR A 15 32.10 -11.50 -12.73
C THR A 15 31.38 -10.27 -12.23
N ASP A 16 32.15 -9.28 -11.79
CA ASP A 16 31.64 -7.95 -11.47
C ASP A 16 31.28 -7.15 -12.73
N VAL A 17 30.70 -5.97 -12.54
CA VAL A 17 30.31 -5.06 -13.65
C VAL A 17 31.52 -4.65 -14.52
N LYS A 18 32.72 -4.64 -13.96
CA LYS A 18 33.97 -4.29 -14.67
C LYS A 18 34.59 -5.50 -15.39
N GLY A 19 34.00 -6.69 -15.25
CA GLY A 19 34.49 -7.94 -15.83
C GLY A 19 35.57 -8.64 -15.01
N ASN A 20 35.85 -8.22 -13.77
CA ASN A 20 36.78 -8.91 -12.89
C ASN A 20 36.07 -10.08 -12.18
N GLU A 21 36.84 -11.09 -11.76
CA GLU A 21 36.28 -12.22 -11.01
C GLU A 21 35.72 -11.78 -9.64
N LEU A 22 34.61 -12.37 -9.23
CA LEU A 22 34.01 -12.16 -7.91
C LEU A 22 34.84 -12.83 -6.81
N ILE A 23 35.43 -11.99 -5.95
CA ILE A 23 36.31 -12.38 -4.84
C ILE A 23 35.99 -11.66 -3.51
N SER A 24 35.14 -10.61 -3.53
CA SER A 24 34.86 -9.76 -2.37
C SER A 24 33.39 -9.32 -2.32
N ASP A 25 32.88 -9.08 -1.11
CA ASP A 25 31.52 -8.57 -0.85
C ASP A 25 31.33 -7.09 -1.25
N GLU A 26 32.42 -6.35 -1.45
CA GLU A 26 32.40 -4.92 -1.84
C GLU A 26 32.31 -4.70 -3.35
N GLN A 27 32.37 -5.77 -4.15
CA GLN A 27 32.27 -5.66 -5.61
C GLN A 27 30.82 -5.40 -6.04
N ILE A 28 30.66 -4.51 -7.01
CA ILE A 28 29.35 -4.21 -7.59
C ILE A 28 29.05 -5.26 -8.67
N LEU A 29 27.93 -5.96 -8.49
CA LEU A 29 27.43 -6.97 -9.41
C LEU A 29 26.21 -6.45 -10.16
N GLU A 30 26.07 -6.87 -11.41
CA GLU A 30 24.84 -6.65 -12.17
C GLU A 30 23.78 -7.67 -11.75
N LEU A 31 22.61 -7.20 -11.31
CA LEU A 31 21.50 -8.05 -10.88
C LEU A 31 20.91 -8.84 -12.06
N PHE A 32 20.72 -10.16 -11.89
CA PHE A 32 20.02 -10.94 -12.89
C PHE A 32 18.52 -10.56 -12.97
N PRO A 33 17.90 -10.64 -14.16
CA PRO A 33 16.56 -10.08 -14.39
C PRO A 33 15.46 -10.65 -13.52
N GLN A 34 15.51 -11.95 -13.18
CA GLN A 34 14.49 -12.62 -12.36
C GLN A 34 14.95 -12.82 -10.91
N ASP A 35 16.06 -12.22 -10.51
CA ASP A 35 16.52 -12.26 -9.14
C ASP A 35 15.93 -11.07 -8.35
N ILE A 36 15.54 -11.35 -7.11
CA ILE A 36 14.87 -10.39 -6.23
C ILE A 36 15.54 -10.32 -4.86
N ILE A 37 15.45 -9.14 -4.25
CA ILE A 37 15.94 -8.84 -2.90
C ILE A 37 14.74 -8.34 -2.07
N PRO A 38 13.97 -9.26 -1.44
CA PRO A 38 12.86 -8.90 -0.56
C PRO A 38 13.29 -8.17 0.72
N SER A 39 12.32 -7.50 1.34
CA SER A 39 12.48 -6.84 2.64
C SER A 39 12.58 -7.87 3.78
N LEU A 40 13.40 -7.57 4.80
CA LEU A 40 13.45 -8.33 6.04
C LEU A 40 12.10 -8.39 6.77
N ASN A 41 11.17 -7.47 6.49
CA ASN A 41 9.84 -7.49 7.07
C ASN A 41 9.02 -8.72 6.64
N SER A 42 9.32 -9.34 5.49
CA SER A 42 8.63 -10.55 5.03
C SER A 42 9.25 -11.84 5.55
N LYS A 43 10.35 -11.78 6.33
CA LYS A 43 11.11 -12.95 6.78
C LYS A 43 10.25 -13.98 7.52
N ASP A 44 9.46 -13.51 8.49
CA ASP A 44 8.74 -14.39 9.41
C ASP A 44 7.58 -15.08 8.67
N HIS A 45 6.97 -14.36 7.71
CA HIS A 45 5.91 -14.90 6.88
C HIS A 45 6.44 -15.96 5.91
N LEU A 46 7.54 -15.67 5.19
CA LEU A 46 8.10 -16.61 4.21
C LEU A 46 8.67 -17.87 4.88
N LEU A 47 9.33 -17.74 6.03
CA LEU A 47 9.79 -18.90 6.81
C LEU A 47 8.61 -19.75 7.29
N ALA A 48 7.56 -19.12 7.83
CA ALA A 48 6.35 -19.84 8.25
C ALA A 48 5.66 -20.55 7.06
N THR A 49 5.66 -19.96 5.86
CA THR A 49 5.15 -20.61 4.65
C THR A 49 5.99 -21.83 4.28
N CYS A 50 7.32 -21.75 4.36
CA CYS A 50 8.20 -22.90 4.10
C CYS A 50 7.97 -24.03 5.10
N ASP A 51 7.87 -23.72 6.39
CA ASP A 51 7.56 -24.69 7.44
C ASP A 51 6.19 -25.34 7.21
N PHE A 52 5.19 -24.54 6.84
CA PHE A 52 3.86 -25.03 6.51
C PHE A 52 3.89 -25.99 5.32
N VAL A 53 4.60 -25.66 4.23
CA VAL A 53 4.72 -26.53 3.06
C VAL A 53 5.42 -27.83 3.41
N ASP A 54 6.46 -27.80 4.23
CA ASP A 54 7.16 -29.00 4.67
C ASP A 54 6.29 -29.88 5.57
N GLU A 55 5.56 -29.30 6.52
CA GLU A 55 4.58 -30.05 7.32
C GLU A 55 3.47 -30.64 6.45
N LEU A 56 2.99 -29.90 5.44
CA LEU A 56 1.98 -30.36 4.50
C LEU A 56 2.49 -31.56 3.68
N LEU A 57 3.73 -31.50 3.18
CA LEU A 57 4.36 -32.60 2.45
C LEU A 57 4.49 -33.85 3.32
N VAL A 58 4.96 -33.70 4.56
CA VAL A 58 5.20 -34.84 5.46
C VAL A 58 3.89 -35.44 5.97
N ARG A 59 2.98 -34.61 6.51
CA ARG A 59 1.78 -35.09 7.21
C ARG A 59 0.64 -35.45 6.29
N PHE A 60 0.46 -34.71 5.20
CA PHE A 60 -0.67 -34.92 4.29
C PHE A 60 -0.29 -35.74 3.07
N TYR A 61 0.84 -35.43 2.43
CA TYR A 61 1.27 -36.13 1.21
C TYR A 61 2.20 -37.33 1.47
N GLY A 62 2.72 -37.51 2.68
CA GLY A 62 3.64 -38.61 3.01
C GLY A 62 4.99 -38.52 2.28
N MET A 63 5.41 -37.32 1.88
CA MET A 63 6.65 -37.06 1.15
C MET A 63 7.74 -36.49 2.07
N ALA A 64 8.98 -36.46 1.59
CA ALA A 64 10.07 -35.79 2.29
C ALA A 64 9.86 -34.26 2.29
N PRO A 65 10.28 -33.54 3.35
CA PRO A 65 10.22 -32.08 3.37
C PRO A 65 11.18 -31.48 2.34
N PHE A 66 10.78 -30.35 1.74
CA PHE A 66 11.45 -29.72 0.61
C PHE A 66 12.38 -28.59 1.05
N TYR A 67 11.88 -27.60 1.78
CA TYR A 67 12.63 -26.36 2.07
C TYR A 67 13.64 -26.57 3.20
N LYS A 68 13.23 -27.23 4.29
CA LYS A 68 14.01 -27.43 5.53
C LYS A 68 14.67 -26.13 6.02
N ALA A 69 13.96 -25.01 5.87
CA ALA A 69 14.51 -23.68 6.11
C ALA A 69 14.47 -23.35 7.60
N GLY A 70 15.63 -23.25 8.25
CA GLY A 70 15.73 -22.81 9.64
C GLY A 70 16.16 -21.34 9.77
N SER A 71 16.75 -20.80 8.71
CA SER A 71 17.33 -19.46 8.66
C SER A 71 17.01 -18.75 7.34
N LEU A 72 17.21 -17.43 7.33
CA LEU A 72 17.02 -16.61 6.12
C LEU A 72 18.02 -16.93 5.01
N ALA A 73 19.18 -17.50 5.35
CA ALA A 73 20.17 -17.93 4.37
C ALA A 73 19.66 -19.13 3.56
N ASP A 74 18.85 -20.00 4.17
CA ASP A 74 18.31 -21.20 3.50
C ASP A 74 17.28 -20.85 2.41
N LEU A 75 16.70 -19.65 2.47
CA LEU A 75 15.79 -19.13 1.45
C LEU A 75 16.53 -18.53 0.24
N VAL A 76 17.84 -18.28 0.35
CA VAL A 76 18.65 -17.80 -0.77
C VAL A 76 18.75 -18.91 -1.82
N GLY A 77 18.43 -18.58 -3.06
CA GLY A 77 18.34 -19.52 -4.18
C GLY A 77 16.96 -20.15 -4.37
N GLN A 78 16.04 -20.02 -3.40
CA GLN A 78 14.68 -20.54 -3.54
C GLN A 78 13.88 -19.73 -4.56
N LEU A 79 12.96 -20.42 -5.24
CA LEU A 79 12.09 -19.83 -6.24
C LEU A 79 10.78 -19.35 -5.62
N ALA A 80 10.34 -18.19 -6.09
CA ALA A 80 9.08 -17.56 -5.72
C ALA A 80 8.33 -17.08 -6.96
N ILE A 81 7.06 -16.77 -6.80
CA ILE A 81 6.19 -16.19 -7.80
C ILE A 81 5.95 -14.74 -7.39
N GLY A 82 6.39 -13.80 -8.21
CA GLY A 82 5.98 -12.40 -8.12
C GLY A 82 4.64 -12.22 -8.82
N LEU A 83 3.65 -11.66 -8.13
CA LEU A 83 2.32 -11.42 -8.67
C LEU A 83 1.82 -10.02 -8.33
N ALA A 84 1.56 -9.23 -9.36
CA ALA A 84 1.01 -7.91 -9.19
C ALA A 84 -0.50 -7.95 -8.93
N PRO A 85 -1.01 -7.16 -7.98
CA PRO A 85 -2.42 -6.84 -7.91
C PRO A 85 -3.00 -6.40 -9.27
N HIS A 86 -4.26 -6.73 -9.51
CA HIS A 86 -5.00 -6.57 -10.75
C HIS A 86 -4.42 -7.32 -11.96
N THR A 87 -3.60 -8.36 -11.72
CA THR A 87 -3.10 -9.25 -12.78
C THR A 87 -3.35 -10.72 -12.46
N SER A 88 -3.22 -11.58 -13.47
CA SER A 88 -3.38 -13.03 -13.31
C SER A 88 -2.18 -13.82 -13.84
N GLY A 89 -1.10 -13.12 -14.19
CA GLY A 89 0.14 -13.71 -14.68
C GLY A 89 1.23 -13.53 -13.64
N GLY A 90 1.60 -14.62 -12.96
CA GLY A 90 2.74 -14.63 -12.06
C GLY A 90 4.04 -14.69 -12.86
N VAL A 91 5.10 -14.08 -12.35
CA VAL A 91 6.44 -14.17 -12.93
C VAL A 91 7.33 -14.91 -11.95
N LEU A 92 8.00 -15.96 -12.44
CA LEU A 92 8.95 -16.72 -11.65
C LEU A 92 10.15 -15.83 -11.27
N CYS A 93 10.57 -15.89 -10.03
CA CYS A 93 11.74 -15.20 -9.53
C CYS A 93 12.52 -16.06 -8.54
N ARG A 94 13.76 -15.64 -8.27
CA ARG A 94 14.66 -16.28 -7.32
C ARG A 94 15.09 -15.28 -6.25
N ILE A 95 15.03 -15.69 -5.00
CA ILE A 95 15.47 -14.86 -3.87
C ILE A 95 16.99 -14.95 -3.78
N ILE A 96 17.69 -13.82 -3.80
CA ILE A 96 19.16 -13.81 -3.71
C ILE A 96 19.69 -13.17 -2.43
N GLY A 97 18.84 -12.48 -1.68
CA GLY A 97 19.23 -11.84 -0.43
C GLY A 97 18.13 -10.98 0.16
N TRP A 98 18.51 -10.17 1.15
CA TRP A 98 17.57 -9.40 1.95
C TRP A 98 18.03 -7.95 2.13
N THR A 99 17.06 -7.05 2.29
CA THR A 99 17.27 -5.63 2.61
C THR A 99 16.56 -5.24 3.90
N SER A 100 17.13 -4.31 4.67
CA SER A 100 16.43 -3.69 5.82
C SER A 100 15.41 -2.63 5.41
N SER A 101 15.40 -2.21 4.14
CA SER A 101 14.36 -1.32 3.63
C SER A 101 12.98 -1.96 3.73
N SER A 102 11.94 -1.13 3.87
CA SER A 102 10.54 -1.57 3.79
C SER A 102 10.09 -1.92 2.36
N ALA A 103 10.94 -1.70 1.36
CA ALA A 103 10.71 -2.05 -0.04
C ALA A 103 11.53 -3.28 -0.45
N GLY A 104 11.04 -4.03 -1.43
CA GLY A 104 11.82 -5.05 -2.14
C GLY A 104 12.48 -4.46 -3.39
N TYR A 105 13.61 -5.01 -3.79
CA TYR A 105 14.32 -4.63 -5.01
C TYR A 105 14.29 -5.76 -6.03
N ALA A 106 14.16 -5.41 -7.31
CA ALA A 106 14.29 -6.33 -8.41
C ALA A 106 14.71 -5.56 -9.68
N HIS A 107 15.05 -6.31 -10.72
CA HIS A 107 15.37 -5.72 -12.02
C HIS A 107 14.14 -5.01 -12.62
N PRO A 108 14.28 -3.85 -13.31
CA PRO A 108 13.15 -3.13 -13.90
C PRO A 108 12.30 -3.99 -14.84
N LEU A 109 12.94 -4.84 -15.65
CA LEU A 109 12.24 -5.80 -16.52
C LEU A 109 11.31 -6.74 -15.74
N PHE A 110 11.68 -7.16 -14.53
CA PHE A 110 10.82 -8.03 -13.71
C PHE A 110 9.59 -7.29 -13.20
N HIS A 111 9.72 -6.04 -12.77
CA HIS A 111 8.56 -5.23 -12.40
C HIS A 111 7.62 -5.00 -13.58
N ALA A 112 8.16 -4.60 -14.73
CA ALA A 112 7.37 -4.36 -15.92
C ALA A 112 6.73 -5.63 -16.48
N ALA A 113 7.36 -6.80 -16.33
CA ALA A 113 6.77 -8.08 -16.73
C ALA A 113 5.50 -8.43 -15.94
N LYS A 114 5.39 -7.95 -14.70
CA LYS A 114 4.18 -8.04 -13.89
C LYS A 114 3.22 -6.86 -14.12
N ARG A 115 3.48 -6.02 -15.12
CA ARG A 115 2.71 -4.81 -15.45
C ARG A 115 2.68 -3.80 -14.31
N ARG A 116 3.86 -3.51 -13.75
CA ARG A 116 4.05 -2.49 -12.71
C ARG A 116 4.82 -1.29 -13.23
N ASN A 117 4.34 -0.11 -12.82
CA ASN A 117 4.89 1.18 -13.24
C ASN A 117 5.90 1.74 -12.23
N CYS A 118 6.03 1.09 -11.07
CA CYS A 118 7.00 1.48 -10.02
C CYS A 118 6.83 2.92 -9.50
N ASP A 119 5.64 3.51 -9.59
CA ASP A 119 5.29 4.86 -9.12
C ASP A 119 4.68 4.87 -7.69
N GLY A 120 5.00 3.85 -6.90
CA GLY A 120 4.43 3.61 -5.56
C GLY A 120 3.58 2.34 -5.47
N ASP A 121 3.63 1.50 -6.51
CA ASP A 121 2.93 0.23 -6.56
C ASP A 121 3.37 -0.79 -5.50
N GLU A 122 2.41 -1.59 -5.04
CA GLU A 122 2.63 -2.76 -4.20
C GLU A 122 2.61 -4.05 -5.03
N ASP A 123 3.39 -5.04 -4.58
CA ASP A 123 3.53 -6.32 -5.25
C ASP A 123 3.50 -7.47 -4.24
N SER A 124 3.11 -8.66 -4.70
CA SER A 124 3.03 -9.83 -3.83
C SER A 124 4.09 -10.88 -4.22
N ILE A 125 4.60 -11.59 -3.22
CA ILE A 125 5.57 -12.67 -3.38
C ILE A 125 4.95 -13.91 -2.73
N LEU A 126 4.86 -14.98 -3.50
CA LEU A 126 4.37 -16.29 -3.06
C LEU A 126 5.49 -17.33 -3.24
N MET A 127 5.72 -18.21 -2.28
CA MET A 127 6.68 -19.30 -2.45
C MET A 127 6.21 -20.23 -3.59
N LEU A 128 7.12 -20.65 -4.47
CA LEU A 128 6.73 -21.40 -5.68
C LEU A 128 5.95 -22.66 -5.35
N LEU A 129 6.47 -23.49 -4.44
CA LEU A 129 5.84 -24.77 -4.10
C LEU A 129 4.50 -24.59 -3.39
N ASP A 130 4.34 -23.54 -2.59
CA ASP A 130 3.07 -23.18 -1.95
C ASP A 130 2.02 -22.84 -3.02
N GLY A 131 2.39 -21.99 -3.98
CA GLY A 131 1.53 -21.65 -5.11
C GLY A 131 1.16 -22.84 -6.00
N LEU A 132 2.00 -23.87 -6.09
CA LEU A 132 1.70 -25.07 -6.87
C LEU A 132 0.78 -26.06 -6.13
N LEU A 133 0.96 -26.22 -4.82
CA LEU A 133 0.20 -27.20 -4.03
C LEU A 133 -1.16 -26.67 -3.59
N ASN A 134 -1.24 -25.40 -3.19
CA ASN A 134 -2.41 -24.86 -2.50
C ASN A 134 -3.33 -24.02 -3.40
N PHE A 135 -2.91 -23.77 -4.65
CA PHE A 135 -3.73 -23.06 -5.61
C PHE A 135 -4.69 -23.99 -6.36
N SER A 136 -5.96 -23.60 -6.44
CA SER A 136 -6.93 -24.24 -7.32
C SER A 136 -7.87 -23.21 -7.93
N LYS A 137 -8.29 -23.41 -9.18
CA LYS A 137 -9.31 -22.54 -9.80
C LYS A 137 -10.67 -22.66 -9.11
N GLN A 138 -10.91 -23.72 -8.33
CA GLN A 138 -12.18 -23.95 -7.64
C GLN A 138 -12.35 -23.07 -6.40
N ILE A 139 -11.26 -22.58 -5.79
CA ILE A 139 -11.32 -21.68 -4.63
C ILE A 139 -11.55 -20.22 -5.04
N LEU A 140 -11.47 -19.90 -6.34
CA LEU A 140 -11.66 -18.53 -6.82
C LEU A 140 -13.13 -18.11 -6.73
N PRO A 141 -13.42 -16.89 -6.25
CA PRO A 141 -14.78 -16.40 -6.16
C PRO A 141 -15.40 -16.26 -7.56
N SER A 142 -16.67 -16.63 -7.68
CA SER A 142 -17.44 -16.56 -8.93
C SER A 142 -17.88 -15.15 -9.33
N GLY A 143 -17.68 -14.16 -8.45
CA GLY A 143 -18.01 -12.76 -8.67
C GLY A 143 -17.09 -12.03 -9.65
N ARG A 144 -17.45 -10.80 -10.02
CA ARG A 144 -16.60 -9.93 -10.86
C ARG A 144 -15.27 -9.67 -10.16
N GLY A 145 -14.17 -9.82 -10.90
CA GLY A 145 -12.82 -9.59 -10.39
C GLY A 145 -12.22 -10.78 -9.64
N GLY A 146 -12.97 -11.86 -9.38
CA GLY A 146 -12.49 -12.99 -8.58
C GLY A 146 -11.37 -13.84 -9.21
N ARG A 147 -11.02 -13.58 -10.47
CA ARG A 147 -9.91 -14.23 -11.19
C ARG A 147 -8.65 -13.38 -11.24
N MET A 148 -8.76 -12.12 -10.86
CA MET A 148 -7.62 -11.22 -10.71
C MET A 148 -6.94 -11.56 -9.38
N ASP A 149 -5.65 -11.26 -9.24
CA ASP A 149 -4.84 -11.50 -8.03
C ASP A 149 -4.58 -12.99 -7.74
N ALA A 150 -4.73 -13.83 -8.77
CA ALA A 150 -4.42 -15.25 -8.71
C ALA A 150 -3.45 -15.65 -9.84
N PRO A 151 -2.41 -16.46 -9.56
CA PRO A 151 -1.42 -16.85 -10.58
C PRO A 151 -1.99 -17.93 -11.52
N LEU A 152 -2.84 -17.52 -12.47
CA LEU A 152 -3.46 -18.42 -13.45
C LEU A 152 -2.46 -18.94 -14.49
N VAL A 153 -1.45 -18.14 -14.78
CA VAL A 153 -0.35 -18.44 -15.70
C VAL A 153 0.94 -18.05 -15.02
N LEU A 154 1.99 -18.85 -15.21
CA LEU A 154 3.33 -18.57 -14.67
C LEU A 154 4.30 -18.37 -15.83
N THR A 155 4.88 -17.17 -15.92
CA THR A 155 5.94 -16.84 -16.85
C THR A 155 7.28 -17.26 -16.25
N THR A 156 7.95 -18.22 -16.89
CA THR A 156 9.22 -18.78 -16.40
C THR A 156 10.44 -18.04 -16.91
N ARG A 157 10.35 -17.38 -18.07
CA ARG A 157 11.43 -16.61 -18.69
C ARG A 157 10.93 -15.23 -19.09
N LEU A 158 11.75 -14.23 -18.82
CA LEU A 158 11.47 -12.86 -19.27
C LEU A 158 11.93 -12.66 -20.71
N ASN A 159 11.02 -12.16 -21.54
CA ASN A 159 11.34 -11.68 -22.89
C ASN A 159 11.13 -10.16 -22.92
N PRO A 160 12.20 -9.33 -23.00
CA PRO A 160 12.08 -7.88 -23.03
C PRO A 160 11.12 -7.32 -24.09
N ALA A 161 10.97 -8.01 -25.22
CA ALA A 161 10.10 -7.59 -26.31
C ALA A 161 8.59 -7.69 -25.99
N GLU A 162 8.21 -8.50 -25.00
CA GLU A 162 6.80 -8.75 -24.60
C GLU A 162 6.39 -7.95 -23.35
N ILE A 163 7.33 -7.21 -22.78
CA ILE A 163 7.17 -6.48 -21.52
C ILE A 163 6.55 -5.10 -21.80
N ASP A 164 6.04 -4.46 -20.75
CA ASP A 164 5.51 -3.10 -20.82
C ASP A 164 6.52 -2.10 -21.41
N LYS A 165 6.00 -1.13 -22.16
CA LYS A 165 6.79 -0.12 -22.87
C LYS A 165 7.50 0.86 -21.94
N GLU A 166 7.04 1.01 -20.70
CA GLU A 166 7.67 1.92 -19.75
C GLU A 166 9.12 1.49 -19.44
N ALA A 167 9.35 0.20 -19.23
CA ALA A 167 10.71 -0.32 -18.99
C ALA A 167 11.64 -0.18 -20.20
N LEU A 168 11.09 -0.03 -21.42
CA LEU A 168 11.87 0.18 -22.62
C LEU A 168 12.51 1.59 -22.68
N ASN A 169 12.00 2.54 -21.89
CA ASN A 169 12.51 3.90 -21.82
C ASN A 169 13.56 4.11 -20.73
N VAL A 170 14.00 3.04 -20.06
CA VAL A 170 15.06 3.14 -19.05
C VAL A 170 16.40 3.40 -19.73
N ASP A 171 17.14 4.38 -19.23
CA ASP A 171 18.49 4.71 -19.71
C ASP A 171 19.50 3.67 -19.20
N CYS A 172 20.33 3.15 -20.10
CA CYS A 172 21.31 2.11 -19.79
C CYS A 172 22.77 2.60 -19.86
N SER A 173 22.98 3.91 -19.97
CA SER A 173 24.30 4.53 -20.14
C SER A 173 25.02 4.72 -18.80
N TYR A 174 26.34 4.46 -18.75
CA TYR A 174 27.18 4.74 -17.57
C TYR A 174 27.41 6.24 -17.31
N GLY A 175 27.12 7.08 -18.31
CA GLY A 175 27.27 8.52 -18.23
C GLY A 175 26.63 9.17 -19.43
N TYR A 176 26.06 10.36 -19.26
CA TYR A 176 25.52 11.11 -20.38
C TYR A 176 26.63 11.86 -21.13
N SER A 177 26.44 12.00 -22.44
CA SER A 177 27.38 12.72 -23.29
C SER A 177 27.34 14.23 -23.03
N ARG A 178 28.45 14.92 -23.27
CA ARG A 178 28.49 16.40 -23.23
C ARG A 178 27.44 17.03 -24.15
N ALA A 179 27.26 16.46 -25.34
CA ALA A 179 26.29 16.93 -26.34
C ALA A 179 24.86 16.90 -25.80
N PHE A 180 24.49 15.86 -25.02
CA PHE A 180 23.20 15.79 -24.35
C PHE A 180 23.02 16.97 -23.39
N TYR A 181 23.98 17.23 -22.51
CA TYR A 181 23.90 18.34 -21.56
C TYR A 181 23.79 19.71 -22.25
N GLU A 182 24.58 19.96 -23.29
CA GLU A 182 24.54 21.22 -24.04
C GLU A 182 23.20 21.41 -24.76
N ALA A 183 22.64 20.33 -25.32
CA ALA A 183 21.35 20.36 -25.98
C ALA A 183 20.20 20.69 -25.02
N THR A 184 20.28 20.27 -23.74
CA THR A 184 19.23 20.58 -22.75
C THR A 184 19.05 22.08 -22.49
N LEU A 185 20.05 22.92 -22.78
CA LEU A 185 19.96 24.38 -22.61
C LEU A 185 18.89 25.02 -23.50
N ALA A 186 18.60 24.40 -24.66
CA ALA A 186 17.56 24.85 -25.58
C ALA A 186 16.15 24.35 -25.19
N GLN A 187 16.05 23.52 -24.14
CA GLN A 187 14.82 22.85 -23.70
C GLN A 187 14.06 22.10 -24.83
N PRO A 188 14.76 21.31 -25.67
CA PRO A 188 14.10 20.56 -26.74
C PRO A 188 13.20 19.46 -26.16
N HIS A 189 12.30 18.94 -27.00
CA HIS A 189 11.48 17.79 -26.61
C HIS A 189 12.36 16.53 -26.46
N PRO A 190 12.15 15.66 -25.44
CA PRO A 190 13.00 14.48 -25.20
C PRO A 190 13.19 13.57 -26.43
N ASN A 191 12.15 13.42 -27.26
CA ASN A 191 12.21 12.63 -28.50
C ASN A 191 13.30 13.06 -29.48
N GLU A 192 13.69 14.34 -29.48
CA GLU A 192 14.76 14.85 -30.35
C GLU A 192 16.14 14.40 -29.86
N LEU A 193 16.29 14.14 -28.56
CA LEU A 193 17.53 13.77 -27.90
C LEU A 193 17.70 12.26 -27.71
N LEU A 194 16.70 11.43 -28.04
CA LEU A 194 16.75 9.97 -27.89
C LEU A 194 17.98 9.33 -28.54
N LYS A 195 18.48 9.89 -29.65
CA LYS A 195 19.68 9.36 -30.32
C LYS A 195 20.98 9.55 -29.53
N LEU A 196 20.98 10.42 -28.53
CA LEU A 196 22.16 10.76 -27.73
C LEU A 196 22.25 9.93 -26.44
N VAL A 197 21.19 9.20 -26.09
CA VAL A 197 21.08 8.42 -24.86
C VAL A 197 20.68 7.00 -25.23
N GLU A 198 21.43 6.02 -24.76
CA GLU A 198 21.12 4.62 -25.02
C GLU A 198 20.02 4.13 -24.07
N THR A 199 18.90 3.68 -24.63
CA THR A 199 17.75 3.14 -23.90
C THR A 199 17.67 1.61 -24.03
N VAL A 200 16.88 0.96 -23.15
CA VAL A 200 16.58 -0.47 -23.26
C VAL A 200 16.00 -0.82 -24.64
N ASN A 201 15.15 0.04 -25.20
CA ASN A 201 14.55 -0.16 -26.51
C ASN A 201 15.60 -0.34 -27.64
N ASP A 202 16.72 0.38 -27.56
CA ASP A 202 17.78 0.32 -28.57
C ASP A 202 18.58 -0.99 -28.52
N ARG A 203 18.53 -1.68 -27.36
CA ARG A 203 19.23 -2.95 -27.12
C ARG A 203 18.38 -4.18 -27.44
N LEU A 204 17.09 -4.02 -27.72
CA LEU A 204 16.18 -5.12 -28.02
C LEU A 204 16.69 -5.97 -29.19
N GLY A 205 16.75 -7.29 -28.98
CA GLY A 205 17.22 -8.25 -29.98
C GLY A 205 18.74 -8.35 -30.11
N THR A 206 19.50 -7.59 -29.31
CA THR A 206 20.95 -7.77 -29.15
C THR A 206 21.27 -8.66 -27.94
N ILE A 207 22.55 -9.01 -27.75
CA ILE A 207 23.02 -9.77 -26.58
C ILE A 207 22.84 -8.97 -25.26
N GLY A 208 22.71 -7.64 -25.35
CA GLY A 208 22.52 -6.74 -24.21
C GLY A 208 21.06 -6.39 -23.93
N ASP A 209 20.10 -7.16 -24.45
CA ASP A 209 18.67 -6.95 -24.24
C ASP A 209 18.22 -7.14 -22.77
N VAL A 210 19.01 -7.92 -22.03
CA VAL A 210 18.71 -8.36 -20.67
C VAL A 210 19.84 -8.00 -19.69
N ARG A 211 21.05 -7.70 -20.19
CA ARG A 211 22.26 -7.43 -19.42
C ARG A 211 23.12 -6.29 -20.00
N GLY A 212 24.10 -5.84 -19.23
CA GLY A 212 25.00 -4.73 -19.52
C GLY A 212 24.46 -3.36 -19.12
N TYR A 213 23.52 -3.27 -18.17
CA TYR A 213 22.88 -1.99 -17.84
C TYR A 213 23.82 -1.11 -17.01
N GLY A 214 24.13 0.09 -17.53
CA GLY A 214 24.92 1.08 -16.80
C GLY A 214 24.06 1.95 -15.87
N TRP A 215 24.73 2.62 -14.94
CA TRP A 215 24.14 3.64 -14.08
C TRP A 215 25.09 4.84 -13.98
N THR A 216 24.55 6.02 -13.67
CA THR A 216 25.30 7.27 -13.70
C THR A 216 25.81 7.74 -12.34
N HIS A 217 25.07 7.44 -11.27
CA HIS A 217 25.38 7.92 -9.92
C HIS A 217 25.58 6.74 -8.99
N GLU A 218 26.76 6.66 -8.37
CA GLU A 218 26.97 5.72 -7.27
C GLU A 218 26.20 6.19 -6.05
N SER A 219 25.28 5.34 -5.57
CA SER A 219 24.66 5.50 -4.26
C SER A 219 25.43 4.68 -3.23
N GLY A 220 25.35 5.07 -1.96
CA GLY A 220 25.80 4.20 -0.86
C GLY A 220 24.96 2.92 -0.77
N ALA A 221 24.95 2.30 0.41
CA ALA A 221 24.14 1.10 0.64
C ALA A 221 22.66 1.32 0.25
N LEU A 222 22.06 0.34 -0.43
CA LEU A 222 20.68 0.38 -0.92
C LEU A 222 19.64 0.62 0.19
N ASP A 223 20.01 0.34 1.44
CA ASP A 223 19.17 0.47 2.63
C ASP A 223 19.73 1.47 3.65
N ALA A 224 20.54 2.43 3.22
CA ALA A 224 21.07 3.49 4.09
C ALA A 224 19.99 4.49 4.57
N GLY A 225 18.79 4.46 3.99
CA GLY A 225 17.69 5.36 4.35
C GLY A 225 16.95 4.96 5.64
N PRO A 226 16.04 5.82 6.14
CA PRO A 226 15.21 5.47 7.29
C PRO A 226 14.28 4.29 6.96
N GLU A 227 14.21 3.30 7.86
CA GLU A 227 13.45 2.06 7.66
C GLU A 227 11.95 2.29 7.41
N ASN A 228 11.38 3.28 8.10
CA ASN A 228 9.97 3.62 8.02
C ASN A 228 9.77 5.13 7.85
N SER A 229 8.79 5.50 7.02
CA SER A 229 8.34 6.88 6.92
C SER A 229 7.75 7.35 8.25
N SER A 230 8.02 8.61 8.62
CA SER A 230 7.40 9.24 9.81
C SER A 230 5.87 9.24 9.76
N TYR A 231 5.28 9.15 8.56
CA TYR A 231 3.84 9.05 8.39
C TYR A 231 3.24 7.77 9.00
N LYS A 232 3.98 6.66 9.00
CA LYS A 232 3.55 5.38 9.59
C LYS A 232 3.71 5.34 11.11
N THR A 233 4.68 6.08 11.65
CA THR A 233 4.94 6.11 13.10
C THR A 233 3.98 7.02 13.85
N LEU A 234 3.47 8.08 13.19
CA LEU A 234 2.45 8.96 13.76
C LEU A 234 1.08 8.27 13.75
N VAL A 235 0.44 8.19 14.91
CA VAL A 235 -0.85 7.49 15.07
C VAL A 235 -2.02 8.41 14.74
N SER A 236 -2.03 9.63 15.29
CA SER A 236 -3.15 10.55 15.13
C SER A 236 -3.05 11.37 13.84
N MET A 237 -4.21 11.74 13.29
CA MET A 237 -4.29 12.59 12.11
C MET A 237 -3.84 14.03 12.43
N GLU A 238 -4.05 14.49 13.67
CA GLU A 238 -3.57 15.78 14.15
C GLU A 238 -2.04 15.84 14.16
N ASP A 239 -1.36 14.80 14.66
CA ASP A 239 0.11 14.73 14.64
C ASP A 239 0.65 14.70 13.20
N LYS A 240 0.00 13.95 12.30
CA LYS A 240 0.37 13.89 10.87
C LYS A 240 0.27 15.26 10.21
N MET A 241 -0.81 15.98 10.49
CA MET A 241 -1.05 17.34 10.02
C MET A 241 -0.02 18.33 10.56
N HIS A 242 0.27 18.28 11.86
CA HIS A 242 1.29 19.11 12.47
C HIS A 242 2.68 18.79 11.90
N GLY A 243 3.03 17.51 11.72
CA GLY A 243 4.29 17.11 11.10
C GLY A 243 4.44 17.65 9.68
N GLN A 244 3.39 17.54 8.85
CA GLN A 244 3.38 18.09 7.49
C GLN A 244 3.60 19.61 7.48
N LEU A 245 2.86 20.36 8.30
CA LEU A 245 2.95 21.82 8.34
C LEU A 245 4.25 22.31 8.99
N ALA A 246 4.80 21.58 9.96
CA ALA A 246 6.09 21.86 10.57
C ALA A 246 7.23 21.73 9.54
N ILE A 247 7.22 20.68 8.72
CA ILE A 247 8.15 20.54 7.60
C ILE A 247 7.97 21.69 6.61
N GLY A 248 6.72 22.06 6.31
CA GLY A 248 6.42 23.21 5.46
C GLY A 248 7.09 24.51 5.94
N ARG A 249 7.13 24.76 7.26
CA ARG A 249 7.80 25.96 7.82
C ARG A 249 9.31 25.95 7.66
N LEU A 250 9.92 24.77 7.64
CA LEU A 250 11.37 24.62 7.48
C LEU A 250 11.81 24.79 6.02
N LEU A 251 10.93 24.44 5.07
CA LEU A 251 11.26 24.43 3.65
C LEU A 251 11.05 25.80 3.00
N ARG A 252 12.12 26.37 2.43
CA ARG A 252 12.06 27.63 1.67
C ARG A 252 11.14 27.57 0.45
N SER A 253 10.99 26.40 -0.17
CA SER A 253 10.17 26.20 -1.36
C SER A 253 8.66 26.14 -1.07
N VAL A 254 8.26 26.04 0.20
CA VAL A 254 6.87 25.81 0.61
C VAL A 254 6.31 27.03 1.32
N ARG A 255 5.19 27.55 0.83
CA ARG A 255 4.44 28.60 1.52
C ARG A 255 3.35 27.96 2.39
N VAL A 256 3.57 27.96 3.70
CA VAL A 256 2.78 27.18 4.66
C VAL A 256 1.34 27.65 4.75
N GLU A 257 1.09 28.96 4.65
CA GLU A 257 -0.26 29.53 4.71
C GLU A 257 -1.12 28.99 3.57
N ARG A 258 -0.51 28.83 2.38
CA ARG A 258 -1.21 28.26 1.21
C ARG A 258 -1.47 26.77 1.38
N VAL A 259 -0.52 26.01 1.91
CA VAL A 259 -0.70 24.58 2.16
C VAL A 259 -1.79 24.36 3.20
N ALA A 260 -1.76 25.10 4.31
CA ALA A 260 -2.79 25.03 5.34
C ALA A 260 -4.19 25.37 4.78
N SER A 261 -4.30 26.46 4.01
CA SER A 261 -5.57 26.85 3.38
C SER A 261 -6.07 25.77 2.41
N GLN A 262 -5.18 25.23 1.55
CA GLN A 262 -5.54 24.15 0.63
C GLN A 262 -6.04 22.90 1.34
N VAL A 263 -5.36 22.45 2.40
CA VAL A 263 -5.78 21.26 3.17
C VAL A 263 -7.15 21.47 3.81
N ILE A 264 -7.42 22.66 4.35
CA ILE A 264 -8.72 23.00 4.93
C ILE A 264 -9.81 22.98 3.85
N GLU A 265 -9.58 23.63 2.71
CA GLU A 265 -10.57 23.73 1.65
C GLU A 265 -10.84 22.41 0.92
N SER A 266 -9.81 21.58 0.69
CA SER A 266 -9.94 20.34 -0.09
C SER A 266 -10.36 19.13 0.74
N HIS A 267 -9.99 19.08 2.03
CA HIS A 267 -10.26 17.92 2.88
C HIS A 267 -11.24 18.23 4.02
N PHE A 268 -10.95 19.24 4.85
CA PHE A 268 -11.73 19.45 6.08
C PHE A 268 -13.11 20.04 5.82
N LEU A 269 -13.22 21.10 5.02
CA LEU A 269 -14.53 21.72 4.75
C LEU A 269 -15.48 20.76 4.02
N PRO A 270 -15.05 19.98 3.00
CA PRO A 270 -15.90 18.99 2.36
C PRO A 270 -16.33 17.87 3.32
N ASP A 271 -15.43 17.38 4.17
CA ASP A 271 -15.75 16.32 5.13
C ASP A 271 -16.72 16.80 6.22
N LEU A 272 -16.47 17.97 6.83
CA LEU A 272 -17.36 18.56 7.83
C LEU A 272 -18.76 18.80 7.25
N ARG A 273 -18.84 19.40 6.05
CA ARG A 273 -20.12 19.63 5.36
C ARG A 273 -20.81 18.32 5.00
N GLY A 274 -20.05 17.34 4.49
CA GLY A 274 -20.55 16.01 4.15
C GLY A 274 -21.14 15.30 5.35
N ASN A 275 -20.43 15.30 6.47
CA ASN A 275 -20.85 14.68 7.72
C ASN A 275 -22.07 15.40 8.31
N LEU A 276 -22.17 16.73 8.24
CA LEU A 276 -23.33 17.49 8.71
C LEU A 276 -24.59 17.21 7.88
N VAL A 277 -24.46 17.16 6.55
CA VAL A 277 -25.57 16.76 5.65
C VAL A 277 -25.95 15.30 5.87
N ALA A 278 -24.96 14.41 6.05
CA ALA A 278 -25.21 13.01 6.34
C ALA A 278 -25.93 12.83 7.67
N PHE A 279 -25.53 13.56 8.72
CA PHE A 279 -26.12 13.50 10.05
C PHE A 279 -27.61 13.87 10.03
N THR A 280 -27.99 14.93 9.29
CA THR A 280 -29.39 15.38 9.19
C THR A 280 -30.27 14.45 8.35
N ARG A 281 -29.67 13.67 7.43
CA ARG A 281 -30.39 12.75 6.51
C ARG A 281 -30.19 11.27 6.82
N GLN A 282 -29.53 10.95 7.93
CA GLN A 282 -29.09 9.59 8.21
C GLN A 282 -30.26 8.62 8.43
N LYS A 283 -29.98 7.35 8.18
CA LYS A 283 -30.82 6.23 8.61
C LYS A 283 -30.37 5.79 9.99
N THR A 284 -31.24 5.11 10.73
CA THR A 284 -30.87 4.49 12.00
C THR A 284 -30.80 2.99 11.85
N ARG A 285 -29.80 2.37 12.47
CA ARG A 285 -29.52 0.93 12.30
C ARG A 285 -29.71 0.21 13.63
N CYS A 286 -30.37 -0.94 13.61
CA CYS A 286 -30.40 -1.80 14.77
C CYS A 286 -29.09 -2.59 14.90
N VAL A 287 -28.48 -2.57 16.09
CA VAL A 287 -27.22 -3.29 16.36
C VAL A 287 -27.42 -4.82 16.30
N LYS A 288 -28.59 -5.31 16.72
CA LYS A 288 -28.89 -6.75 16.83
C LYS A 288 -29.22 -7.41 15.49
N CYS A 289 -30.07 -6.80 14.66
CA CYS A 289 -30.52 -7.38 13.39
C CYS A 289 -29.94 -6.71 12.14
N GLY A 290 -29.22 -5.59 12.30
CA GLY A 290 -28.65 -4.85 11.17
C GLY A 290 -29.66 -4.10 10.30
N HIS A 291 -30.98 -4.20 10.56
CA HIS A 291 -32.00 -3.52 9.78
C HIS A 291 -31.86 -2.00 9.89
N SER A 292 -32.03 -1.31 8.75
CA SER A 292 -31.86 0.15 8.63
C SER A 292 -33.20 0.84 8.42
N TYR A 293 -33.60 1.69 9.36
CA TYR A 293 -34.83 2.48 9.32
C TYR A 293 -34.55 3.89 8.80
N ARG A 294 -35.48 4.44 8.00
CA ARG A 294 -35.42 5.84 7.57
C ARG A 294 -35.72 6.82 8.72
N ARG A 295 -36.51 6.41 9.71
CA ARG A 295 -36.89 7.21 10.88
C ARG A 295 -36.82 6.33 12.12
N ILE A 296 -36.51 6.92 13.27
CA ILE A 296 -36.48 6.20 14.54
C ILE A 296 -37.90 5.69 14.87
N PRO A 297 -38.08 4.39 15.16
CA PRO A 297 -39.36 3.87 15.63
C PRO A 297 -39.77 4.56 16.94
N LEU A 298 -41.05 4.95 17.07
CA LEU A 298 -41.58 5.61 18.28
C LEU A 298 -41.42 4.77 19.56
N ALA A 299 -41.30 3.45 19.41
CA ALA A 299 -41.05 2.52 20.52
C ALA A 299 -39.60 2.59 21.07
N GLY A 300 -38.72 3.41 20.49
CA GLY A 300 -37.31 3.54 20.89
C GLY A 300 -36.45 2.29 20.68
N SER A 301 -37.04 1.21 20.17
CA SER A 301 -36.45 -0.11 20.00
C SER A 301 -36.77 -0.67 18.61
N CYS A 302 -36.00 -1.68 18.19
CA CYS A 302 -36.19 -2.29 16.89
C CYS A 302 -37.53 -3.04 16.80
N ILE A 303 -38.37 -2.60 15.86
CA ILE A 303 -39.70 -3.17 15.57
C ILE A 303 -39.68 -4.33 14.56
N GLN A 304 -38.49 -4.68 14.04
CA GLN A 304 -38.36 -5.74 13.04
C GLN A 304 -38.73 -7.08 13.65
N GLU A 305 -39.64 -7.79 12.99
CA GLU A 305 -39.97 -9.15 13.34
C GLU A 305 -38.81 -10.06 12.93
N GLN A 306 -38.31 -10.85 13.89
CA GLN A 306 -37.41 -11.93 13.57
C GLN A 306 -38.23 -13.21 13.50
N LYS A 307 -38.00 -13.99 12.44
CA LYS A 307 -38.42 -15.39 12.44
C LYS A 307 -37.63 -16.06 13.56
N GLY A 308 -38.33 -16.57 14.57
CA GLY A 308 -37.70 -17.21 15.73
C GLY A 308 -36.62 -18.18 15.27
N GLY A 309 -35.37 -17.89 15.63
CA GLY A 309 -34.32 -18.90 15.57
C GLY A 309 -34.70 -20.03 16.52
N ILE A 310 -34.43 -21.27 16.14
CA ILE A 310 -34.68 -22.47 16.94
C ILE A 310 -34.01 -22.28 18.30
N VAL A 311 -34.79 -21.97 19.33
CA VAL A 311 -34.34 -22.02 20.71
C VAL A 311 -34.28 -23.50 21.05
N GLY A 312 -33.06 -24.04 21.13
CA GLY A 312 -32.82 -25.43 21.47
C GLY A 312 -33.43 -25.78 22.83
N GLY A 313 -34.52 -26.55 22.80
CA GLY A 313 -35.16 -27.15 23.96
C GLY A 313 -36.21 -28.14 23.46
N LEU A 314 -36.11 -29.41 23.88
CA LEU A 314 -36.88 -30.56 23.39
C LEU A 314 -38.40 -30.53 23.71
N THR A 315 -38.98 -29.38 24.05
CA THR A 315 -40.41 -29.23 24.32
C THR A 315 -40.90 -27.83 23.94
N ALA A 316 -41.36 -27.62 22.70
CA ALA A 316 -42.13 -26.43 22.35
C ALA A 316 -43.07 -26.69 21.17
N ARG A 317 -44.34 -26.30 21.35
CA ARG A 317 -45.38 -26.27 20.33
C ARG A 317 -44.95 -25.33 19.18
N ARG A 318 -45.33 -25.68 17.94
CA ARG A 318 -45.28 -24.77 16.79
C ARG A 318 -46.34 -23.68 16.96
N GLU A 319 -46.02 -22.62 17.69
CA GLU A 319 -46.63 -21.31 17.47
C GLU A 319 -45.58 -20.48 16.73
N GLU A 320 -45.96 -19.94 15.56
CA GLU A 320 -45.18 -18.95 14.84
C GLU A 320 -45.23 -17.62 15.60
N GLU A 321 -44.65 -17.58 16.81
CA GLU A 321 -44.49 -16.33 17.54
C GLU A 321 -43.39 -15.50 16.87
N THR A 322 -43.82 -14.56 16.02
CA THR A 322 -42.96 -13.50 15.48
C THR A 322 -42.51 -12.60 16.63
N THR A 323 -41.34 -12.89 17.21
CA THR A 323 -40.79 -12.06 18.28
C THR A 323 -40.18 -10.80 17.67
N ARG A 324 -40.56 -9.62 18.19
CA ARG A 324 -39.91 -8.36 17.81
C ARG A 324 -38.46 -8.38 18.29
N CYS A 325 -37.54 -7.93 17.44
CA CYS A 325 -36.11 -7.94 17.71
C CYS A 325 -35.74 -7.28 19.06
N GLY A 326 -36.37 -6.14 19.36
CA GLY A 326 -36.18 -5.39 20.61
C GLY A 326 -34.79 -4.77 20.80
N GLY A 327 -33.91 -4.89 19.80
CA GLY A 327 -32.55 -4.36 19.88
C GLY A 327 -32.49 -2.83 19.83
N ASN A 328 -31.43 -2.26 20.40
CA ASN A 328 -31.20 -0.81 20.38
C ASN A 328 -30.97 -0.30 18.94
N VAL A 329 -31.52 0.87 18.64
CA VAL A 329 -31.45 1.54 17.34
C VAL A 329 -30.49 2.71 17.49
N VAL A 330 -29.35 2.64 16.78
CA VAL A 330 -28.29 3.64 16.87
C VAL A 330 -28.23 4.50 15.61
N LEU A 331 -27.74 5.73 15.76
CA LEU A 331 -27.40 6.62 14.66
C LEU A 331 -26.20 6.04 13.90
N THR A 332 -26.20 6.15 12.57
CA THR A 332 -25.07 5.71 11.73
C THR A 332 -23.92 6.72 11.74
N VAL A 333 -24.24 8.00 11.92
CA VAL A 333 -23.28 9.10 12.05
C VAL A 333 -23.48 9.72 13.42
N SER A 334 -22.44 9.70 14.25
CA SER A 334 -22.45 10.29 15.58
C SER A 334 -22.07 11.77 15.54
N GLU A 335 -22.49 12.52 16.55
CA GLU A 335 -22.07 13.93 16.73
C GLU A 335 -20.54 14.07 16.80
N GLY A 336 -19.87 13.14 17.50
CA GLY A 336 -18.41 13.15 17.62
C GLY A 336 -17.69 13.05 16.27
N ALA A 337 -18.29 12.36 15.29
CA ALA A 337 -17.73 12.28 13.94
C ALA A 337 -17.81 13.65 13.23
N VAL A 338 -18.88 14.42 13.43
CA VAL A 338 -19.03 15.77 12.88
C VAL A 338 -18.06 16.75 13.55
N ARG A 339 -17.94 16.71 14.87
CA ARG A 339 -17.09 17.66 15.65
C ARG A 339 -15.58 17.36 15.58
N LYS A 340 -15.18 16.17 15.11
CA LYS A 340 -13.80 15.66 15.16
C LYS A 340 -12.76 16.66 14.63
N TYR A 341 -13.06 17.31 13.51
CA TYR A 341 -12.09 18.13 12.78
C TYR A 341 -12.12 19.63 13.13
N ILE A 342 -13.14 20.09 13.85
CA ILE A 342 -13.29 21.51 14.19
C ILE A 342 -12.12 22.00 15.05
N LYS A 343 -11.77 21.24 16.10
CA LYS A 343 -10.65 21.59 17.00
C LYS A 343 -9.31 21.65 16.27
N VAL A 344 -9.04 20.65 15.44
CA VAL A 344 -7.80 20.56 14.64
C VAL A 344 -7.71 21.73 13.66
N THR A 345 -8.82 22.07 12.99
CA THR A 345 -8.86 23.16 12.01
C THR A 345 -8.57 24.51 12.69
N ASN A 346 -9.16 24.78 13.86
CA ASN A 346 -8.92 26.01 14.60
C ASN A 346 -7.46 26.12 15.06
N SER A 347 -6.87 25.03 15.57
CA SER A 347 -5.44 24.96 15.92
C SER A 347 -4.55 25.28 14.72
N ILE A 348 -4.89 24.78 13.52
CA ILE A 348 -4.13 25.07 12.30
C ILE A 348 -4.23 26.55 11.92
N ILE A 349 -5.43 27.13 11.98
CA ILE A 349 -5.67 28.54 11.65
C ILE A 349 -4.87 29.46 12.57
N GLU A 350 -4.87 29.19 13.88
CA GLU A 350 -4.17 29.99 14.89
C GLU A 350 -2.65 29.89 14.74
N ASN A 351 -2.15 28.67 14.54
CA ASN A 351 -0.72 28.44 14.47
C ASN A 351 -0.13 28.90 13.13
N TYR A 352 -0.72 28.49 12.01
CA TYR A 352 -0.10 28.60 10.68
C TYR A 352 -0.63 29.75 9.84
N GLY A 353 -1.77 30.33 10.21
CA GLY A 353 -2.42 31.37 9.43
C GLY A 353 -3.06 30.84 8.14
N VAL A 354 -4.20 31.42 7.78
CA VAL A 354 -4.94 31.13 6.55
C VAL A 354 -5.50 32.43 5.98
N ASP A 355 -5.97 32.39 4.74
CA ASP A 355 -6.69 33.53 4.15
C ASP A 355 -8.01 33.82 4.90
N LEU A 356 -8.46 35.08 4.83
CA LEU A 356 -9.65 35.55 5.53
C LEU A 356 -10.91 34.78 5.13
N TYR A 357 -11.02 34.41 3.86
CA TYR A 357 -12.18 33.71 3.33
C TYR A 357 -12.29 32.29 3.91
N THR A 358 -11.19 31.53 3.91
CA THR A 358 -11.13 30.21 4.55
C THR A 358 -11.45 30.29 6.03
N LYS A 359 -10.90 31.28 6.75
CA LYS A 359 -11.17 31.51 8.18
C LYS A 359 -12.67 31.71 8.45
N GLN A 360 -13.32 32.59 7.68
CA GLN A 360 -14.75 32.87 7.82
C GLN A 360 -15.61 31.63 7.52
N ARG A 361 -15.23 30.82 6.52
CA ARG A 361 -15.96 29.59 6.19
C ARG A 361 -15.90 28.54 7.28
N VAL A 362 -14.72 28.35 7.87
CA VAL A 362 -14.54 27.43 9.00
C VAL A 362 -15.39 27.89 10.19
N GLN A 363 -15.35 29.18 10.50
CA GLN A 363 -16.15 29.75 11.59
C GLN A 363 -17.65 29.53 11.35
N TRP A 364 -18.15 29.86 10.16
CA TRP A 364 -19.57 29.69 9.84
C TRP A 364 -20.05 28.23 9.94
N LEU A 365 -19.23 27.27 9.50
CA LEU A 365 -19.55 25.85 9.61
C LEU A 365 -19.47 25.34 11.05
N THR A 366 -18.55 25.88 11.85
CA THR A 366 -18.44 25.59 13.28
C THR A 366 -19.69 26.07 14.01
N ASP A 367 -20.09 27.32 13.79
CA ASP A 367 -21.30 27.90 14.37
C ASP A 367 -22.56 27.12 13.94
N SER A 368 -22.61 26.67 12.68
CA SER A 368 -23.70 25.85 12.16
C SER A 368 -23.77 24.47 12.82
N ALA A 369 -22.61 23.85 13.09
CA ALA A 369 -22.55 22.58 13.81
C ALA A 369 -22.96 22.78 15.27
N ASP A 370 -22.47 23.83 15.94
CA ASP A 370 -22.83 24.14 17.32
C ASP A 370 -24.32 24.46 17.47
N SER A 371 -24.91 25.21 16.55
CA SER A 371 -26.36 25.45 16.54
C SER A 371 -27.19 24.19 16.33
N LEU A 372 -26.70 23.21 15.57
CA LEU A 372 -27.43 21.95 15.31
C LEU A 372 -27.49 21.04 16.54
N PHE A 373 -26.43 21.03 17.36
CA PHE A 373 -26.30 20.18 18.54
C PHE A 373 -26.60 20.93 19.86
N GLY A 374 -26.62 22.25 19.82
CA GLY A 374 -27.00 23.10 20.93
C GLY A 374 -28.43 22.82 21.36
N ASN A 375 -28.61 22.47 22.62
CA ASN A 375 -29.91 22.21 23.20
C ASN A 375 -30.30 23.43 24.04
N ASP A 376 -31.15 24.32 23.49
CA ASP A 376 -31.56 25.59 24.14
C ASP A 376 -32.22 25.41 25.52
N ARG A 377 -32.52 24.16 25.92
CA ARG A 377 -33.12 23.81 27.21
C ARG A 377 -32.12 23.47 28.31
N VAL A 378 -30.83 23.26 27.99
CA VAL A 378 -29.81 22.87 28.97
C VAL A 378 -28.58 23.77 28.82
N THR A 379 -28.55 24.87 29.57
CA THR A 379 -27.35 25.70 29.72
C THR A 379 -26.47 25.10 30.82
N VAL A 380 -25.41 24.41 30.42
CA VAL A 380 -24.31 24.07 31.33
C VAL A 380 -23.44 25.31 31.47
N MET A 381 -23.60 26.07 32.55
CA MET A 381 -22.73 27.22 32.82
C MET A 381 -21.43 26.75 33.48
N THR A 382 -20.30 27.21 32.99
CA THR A 382 -19.01 26.99 33.63
C THR A 382 -18.68 28.14 34.57
N LEU A 383 -17.84 27.89 35.59
CA LEU A 383 -17.48 28.90 36.60
C LEU A 383 -16.78 30.14 35.99
N ASN A 384 -16.16 29.99 34.82
CA ASN A 384 -15.55 31.08 34.05
C ASN A 384 -16.57 31.96 33.33
N ASP A 385 -17.81 31.51 33.15
CA ASP A 385 -18.87 32.34 32.54
C ASP A 385 -19.47 33.34 33.55
N PHE A 386 -19.12 33.20 34.83
CA PHE A 386 -19.59 34.04 35.95
C PHE A 386 -18.54 35.06 36.44
N LEU A 387 -17.30 34.93 36.01
CA LEU A 387 -16.19 35.85 36.30
C LEU A 387 -15.97 36.77 35.10
#